data_AF-A0A1Y4MJ21-F1
#
_entry.id   AF-A0A1Y4MJ21-F1
#
_cell.length_a   1.000
_cell.length_b   1.000
_cell.length_c   1.000
_cell.angle_alpha   90.00
_cell.angle_beta   90.00
_cell.angle_gamma   90.00
#
_symmetry.space_group_name_H-M   'P 1'
#
loop_
_entity.id
_entity.type
_entity.pdbx_description
1 polymer ?
#
loop_
_entity_poly.entity_id
_entity_poly.type
_entity_poly.pdbx_seq_one_letter_code
_entity_poly.pdbx_strand_id
1 'polypeptide(L)' 'MKIGEEVVLREAVLSVDADKSELLPKGSHGIVQKQRGSTVSLLCGGTVYPDVPLFAIEPV' A
#
# COMPACT_ATOMS: atom_id res chain seq x y z
N MET A 1 7.05 7.58 -7.60
CA MET A 1 5.74 7.85 -7.00
C MET A 1 5.80 9.11 -6.15
N LYS A 2 4.67 9.78 -5.96
CA LYS A 2 4.54 11.03 -5.20
C LYS A 2 3.47 10.87 -4.12
N ILE A 3 3.59 11.63 -3.04
CA ILE A 3 2.54 11.70 -2.02
C ILE A 3 1.26 12.28 -2.66
N GLY A 4 0.11 11.67 -2.36
CA GLY A 4 -1.19 12.02 -2.93
C GLY A 4 -1.50 11.33 -4.27
N GLU A 5 -0.56 10.57 -4.83
CA GLU A 5 -0.76 9.80 -6.07
C GLU A 5 -1.66 8.59 -5.80
N GLU A 6 -2.61 8.34 -6.71
CA GLU A 6 -3.40 7.12 -6.72
C GLU A 6 -2.59 5.98 -7.35
N VAL A 7 -2.60 4.83 -6.69
CA VAL A 7 -1.85 3.64 -7.10
C VAL A 7 -2.72 2.40 -6.99
N VAL A 8 -2.37 1.38 -7.75
CA VAL A 8 -3.00 0.06 -7.69
C VAL A 8 -1.97 -1.01 -7.32
N LEU A 9 -2.39 -1.97 -6.50
CA LEU A 9 -1.57 -3.13 -6.16
C LEU A 9 -1.44 -4.10 -7.35
N ARG A 10 -0.21 -4.36 -7.80
CA ARG A 10 0.13 -5.35 -8.84
C ARG A 10 0.06 -6.80 -8.36
N GLU A 11 0.22 -6.99 -7.05
CA GLU A 11 0.21 -8.28 -6.36
C GLU A 11 -0.50 -8.15 -5.01
N ALA A 12 -0.84 -9.29 -4.39
CA ALA A 12 -1.45 -9.26 -3.07
C ALA A 12 -0.38 -8.98 -2.00
N VAL A 13 -0.72 -8.15 -1.01
CA VAL A 13 0.19 -7.77 0.08
C VAL A 13 -0.44 -8.21 1.40
N LEU A 14 0.29 -9.03 2.16
CA LEU A 14 -0.10 -9.38 3.52
C LEU A 14 0.45 -8.32 4.47
N SER A 15 -0.44 -7.53 5.07
CA SER A 15 -0.11 -6.64 6.17
C SER A 15 -0.26 -7.40 7.48
N VAL A 16 0.80 -7.38 8.29
CA VAL A 16 0.82 -8.03 9.60
C VAL A 16 1.25 -6.98 10.63
N ASP A 17 0.42 -6.78 11.63
CA ASP A 17 0.75 -6.04 12.84
C ASP A 17 0.76 -6.99 14.06
N ALA A 18 0.86 -6.46 15.27
CA ALA A 18 0.96 -7.28 16.48
C ALA A 18 -0.33 -8.07 16.78
N ASP A 19 -1.49 -7.57 16.37
CA ASP A 19 -2.81 -8.07 16.80
C ASP A 19 -3.66 -8.56 15.62
N LYS A 20 -3.26 -8.24 14.38
CA LYS A 20 -4.03 -8.45 13.16
C LYS A 20 -3.14 -8.81 11.99
N SER A 21 -3.65 -9.69 11.14
CA SER A 21 -3.17 -9.86 9.78
C SER A 21 -4.31 -9.57 8.80
N GLU A 22 -3.99 -8.86 7.73
CA GLU A 22 -4.95 -8.47 6.71
C GLU A 22 -4.31 -8.59 5.32
N LEU A 23 -5.01 -9.25 4.41
CA LEU A 23 -4.56 -9.40 3.03
C LEU A 23 -5.17 -8.29 2.18
N LEU A 24 -4.32 -7.44 1.60
CA LEU A 24 -4.73 -6.54 0.53
C LEU A 24 -4.68 -7.31 -0.80
N PRO A 25 -5.81 -7.51 -1.49
CA PRO A 25 -5.81 -8.22 -2.75
C PRO A 25 -5.13 -7.42 -3.85
N LYS A 26 -4.58 -8.12 -4.84
CA LYS A 26 -4.17 -7.54 -6.12
C LYS A 26 -5.32 -6.72 -6.71
N GLY A 27 -5.01 -5.55 -7.26
CA GLY A 27 -5.99 -4.62 -7.81
C GLY A 27 -6.59 -3.66 -6.78
N SER A 28 -6.21 -3.74 -5.50
CA SER A 28 -6.66 -2.75 -4.53
C SER A 28 -6.08 -1.38 -4.86
N HIS A 29 -6.95 -0.36 -4.83
CA HIS A 29 -6.57 1.04 -5.00
C HIS A 29 -6.15 1.64 -3.66
N GLY A 30 -5.17 2.53 -3.71
CA GLY A 30 -4.72 3.28 -2.54
C GLY A 30 -4.13 4.62 -2.92
N ILE A 31 -3.99 5.49 -1.92
CA ILE A 31 -3.34 6.80 -2.08
C ILE A 31 -2.02 6.76 -1.31
N VAL A 32 -0.94 7.19 -1.95
CA VAL A 32 0.39 7.28 -1.32
C VAL A 32 0.37 8.36 -0.24
N GLN A 33 0.57 7.99 1.02
CA GLN A 33 0.64 8.91 2.16
C GLN A 33 2.08 9.29 2.51
N LYS A 34 3.00 8.34 2.40
CA LYS A 34 4.41 8.52 2.74
C LYS A 34 5.27 7.55 1.95
N GLN A 35 6.51 7.94 1.68
CA GLN A 35 7.53 7.05 1.10
C GLN A 35 8.74 6.97 2.04
N ARG A 36 9.22 5.76 2.30
CA ARG A 36 10.43 5.50 3.10
C ARG A 36 11.26 4.40 2.44
N GLY A 37 12.37 4.77 1.80
CA GLY A 37 13.24 3.81 1.14
C GLY A 37 12.51 2.98 0.08
N SER A 38 12.42 1.66 0.30
CA SER A 38 11.77 0.69 -0.59
C SER A 38 10.28 0.45 -0.30
N THR A 39 9.70 1.11 0.71
CA THR A 39 8.28 0.98 1.07
C THR A 39 7.54 2.31 1.02
N VAL A 40 6.22 2.22 0.94
CA VAL A 40 5.29 3.35 1.07
C VAL A 40 4.19 3.03 2.07
N SER A 41 3.65 4.09 2.66
CA SER A 41 2.41 4.00 3.40
C SER A 41 1.25 4.29 2.45
N LEU A 42 0.29 3.38 2.34
CA LEU A 42 -0.90 3.53 1.51
C LEU A 42 -2.15 3.74 2.36
N LEU A 43 -3.02 4.65 1.94
CA LEU A 43 -4.38 4.74 2.43
C LEU A 43 -5.29 3.94 1.48
N CYS A 44 -5.78 2.78 1.92
CA CYS A 44 -6.72 1.95 1.16
C CYS A 44 -8.01 1.79 1.98
N GLY A 45 -9.16 2.17 1.41
CA GLY A 45 -10.47 1.99 2.07
C GLY A 45 -10.62 2.66 3.44
N GLY A 46 -9.84 3.70 3.74
CA GLY A 46 -9.84 4.38 5.05
C GLY A 46 -8.83 3.84 6.06
N THR A 47 -8.13 2.75 5.74
CA THR A 47 -7.05 2.17 6.58
C THR A 47 -5.68 2.53 6.03
N VAL A 48 -4.72 2.84 6.91
CA VAL A 48 -3.33 3.12 6.54
C VAL A 48 -2.48 1.86 6.70
N TYR A 49 -1.82 1.47 5.61
CA TYR A 49 -0.88 0.34 5.55
C TYR A 49 0.54 0.88 5.40
N PRO A 50 1.36 0.90 6.46
CA PRO A 50 2.57 1.73 6.53
C PRO A 50 3.76 1.23 5.70
N ASP A 51 3.81 -0.06 5.38
CA ASP A 51 5.00 -0.74 4.85
C ASP A 51 4.72 -1.54 3.56
N VAL A 52 3.96 -0.96 2.64
CA VAL A 52 3.67 -1.59 1.35
C VAL A 52 4.91 -1.49 0.45
N PRO A 53 5.43 -2.59 -0.14
CA PRO A 53 6.60 -2.54 -0.99
C PRO A 53 6.38 -1.75 -2.28
N LEU A 54 7.33 -0.92 -2.69
CA LEU A 54 7.24 -0.13 -3.92
C LEU A 54 7.10 -0.98 -5.18
N PHE A 55 7.67 -2.19 -5.20
CA PHE A 55 7.55 -3.08 -6.37
C PHE A 55 6.14 -3.65 -6.54
N ALA A 56 5.34 -3.68 -5.47
CA ALA A 56 4.00 -4.25 -5.44
C ALA A 56 2.93 -3.26 -5.93
N ILE A 57 3.30 -2.03 -6.31
CA ILE A 57 2.36 -0.98 -6.73
C ILE A 57 2.74 -0.34 -8.05
N GLU A 58 1.74 0.22 -8.73
CA GLU A 58 1.92 1.05 -9.92
C GLU A 58 0.98 2.27 -9.90
N PRO A 59 1.39 3.38 -10.54
CA PRO A 59 0.48 4.50 -10.78
C PRO A 59 -0.73 4.05 -11.60
N VAL A 60 -1.90 4.60 -11.26
CA VAL A 60 -3.14 4.44 -12.07
C VAL A 60 -3.08 5.31 -13.32
#